data_AF-A0A2J6J2A9-F1
#
_entry.id   AF-A0A2J6J2A9-F1
#
_cell.length_a   1.000
_cell.length_b   1.000
_cell.length_c   1.000
_cell.angle_alpha   90.00
_cell.angle_beta   90.00
_cell.angle_gamma   90.00
#
_symmetry.space_group_name_H-M   'P 1'
#
loop_
_entity.id
_entity.type
_entity.pdbx_description
1 polymer ?
#
loop_
_entity_poly.entity_id
_entity_poly.type
_entity_poly.pdbx_seq_one_letter_code
_entity_poly.pdbx_strand_id
1 'polypeptide(L)'
;MTILLPIVVLVPILFCLPVWLTARKRYNATPWALNYAVPGMVLWVILAILGVGSQSKGNIIELLYLSFGAVPIYYLKVLFVDKVRPDTKMNTIIASIIICIAAIILRLVMPVLPE
;
A
#
# COMPACT_ATOMS: atom_id res chain seq x y z
N MET A 1 -10.05 -12.53 10.67
CA MET A 1 -9.26 -11.38 10.15
C MET A 1 -7.87 -11.26 10.77
N THR A 2 -7.65 -11.72 12.01
CA THR A 2 -6.37 -11.63 12.74
C THR A 2 -5.17 -12.28 12.04
N ILE A 3 -5.35 -13.37 11.28
CA ILE A 3 -4.26 -14.04 10.54
C ILE A 3 -4.10 -13.47 9.12
N LEU A 4 -5.18 -13.00 8.50
CA LEU A 4 -5.18 -12.47 7.13
C LEU A 4 -4.45 -11.12 7.02
N LEU A 5 -4.63 -10.26 8.01
CA LEU A 5 -4.05 -8.92 8.03
C LEU A 5 -2.51 -8.92 7.97
N PRO A 6 -1.76 -9.71 8.79
CA PRO A 6 -0.32 -9.79 8.66
C PRO A 6 0.13 -10.41 7.33
N ILE A 7 -0.61 -11.38 6.78
CA ILE A 7 -0.31 -11.95 5.45
C ILE A 7 -0.40 -10.87 4.38
N VAL A 8 -1.48 -10.07 4.37
CA VAL A 8 -1.69 -9.05 3.35
C VAL A 8 -0.71 -7.89 3.45
N VAL A 9 -0.21 -7.59 4.66
CA VAL A 9 0.88 -6.62 4.88
C VAL A 9 2.23 -7.17 4.41
N LEU A 10 2.48 -8.47 4.54
CA LEU A 10 3.74 -9.09 4.12
C LEU A 10 3.89 -9.17 2.60
N VAL A 11 2.78 -9.29 1.85
CA VAL A 11 2.80 -9.33 0.38
C VAL A 11 3.59 -8.15 -0.23
N PRO A 12 3.23 -6.87 -0.02
CA PRO A 12 3.94 -5.77 -0.66
C PRO A 12 5.40 -5.70 -0.19
N ILE A 13 5.69 -6.05 1.06
CA ILE A 13 7.07 -6.08 1.59
C ILE A 13 7.92 -7.08 0.79
N LEU A 14 7.41 -8.31 0.61
CA LEU A 14 8.12 -9.36 -0.12
C LEU A 14 8.33 -8.99 -1.60
N PHE A 15 7.28 -8.51 -2.27
CA PHE A 15 7.35 -8.16 -3.69
C PHE A 15 8.14 -6.86 -3.98
N CYS A 16 8.20 -5.94 -3.01
CA CYS A 16 9.00 -4.71 -3.12
C CYS A 16 10.46 -4.90 -2.71
N LEU A 17 10.80 -6.01 -2.03
CA LEU A 17 12.15 -6.30 -1.55
C LEU A 17 13.23 -6.20 -2.65
N PRO A 18 13.08 -6.82 -3.85
CA PRO A 18 14.14 -6.80 -4.86
C PRO A 18 14.43 -5.37 -5.37
N VAL A 19 13.37 -4.59 -5.57
CA VAL A 19 13.47 -3.19 -6.01
C VAL A 19 14.03 -2.31 -4.90
N TRP A 20 13.65 -2.54 -3.66
CA TRP A 20 14.23 -1.83 -2.51
C TRP A 20 15.72 -2.11 -2.35
N LEU A 21 16.19 -3.35 -2.56
CA LEU A 21 17.62 -3.66 -2.53
C LEU A 21 18.41 -2.83 -3.56
N THR A 22 17.82 -2.59 -4.74
CA THR A 22 18.39 -1.71 -5.76
C THR A 22 18.34 -0.25 -5.33
N ALA A 23 17.20 0.20 -4.79
CA ALA A 23 17.01 1.58 -4.31
C ALA A 23 17.93 1.91 -3.12
N ARG A 24 18.18 0.96 -2.24
CA ARG A 24 19.08 1.11 -1.09
C ARG A 24 20.51 1.37 -1.55
N LYS A 25 20.97 0.64 -2.57
CA LYS A 25 22.33 0.78 -3.12
C LYS A 25 22.50 2.07 -3.93
N ARG A 26 21.48 2.48 -4.69
CA ARG A 26 21.60 3.61 -5.64
C ARG A 26 21.13 4.94 -5.07
N TYR A 27 20.13 4.94 -4.19
CA TYR A 27 19.39 6.13 -3.77
C TYR A 27 19.25 6.24 -2.24
N ASN A 28 20.04 5.48 -1.46
CA ASN A 28 20.02 5.48 0.01
C ASN A 28 18.62 5.28 0.62
N ALA A 29 17.81 4.41 0.00
CA ALA A 29 16.46 4.11 0.47
C ALA A 29 16.45 3.57 1.91
N THR A 30 15.58 4.12 2.75
CA THR A 30 15.40 3.67 4.13
C THR A 30 14.58 2.38 4.17
N PRO A 31 14.71 1.54 5.23
CA PRO A 31 13.86 0.37 5.42
C PRO A 31 12.36 0.71 5.49
N TRP A 32 12.03 1.94 5.91
CA TRP A 32 10.65 2.43 5.95
C TRP A 32 9.96 2.41 4.58
N ALA A 33 10.73 2.53 3.49
CA ALA A 33 10.19 2.45 2.14
C ALA A 33 9.51 1.10 1.84
N LEU A 34 9.89 0.00 2.50
CA LEU A 34 9.20 -1.29 2.37
C LEU A 34 7.82 -1.31 3.04
N ASN A 35 7.64 -0.51 4.09
CA ASN A 35 6.41 -0.45 4.88
C ASN A 35 5.49 0.70 4.46
N TYR A 36 5.76 1.35 3.32
CA TYR A 36 5.05 2.56 2.91
C TYR A 36 3.54 2.33 2.68
N ALA A 37 3.12 1.09 2.42
CA ALA A 37 1.71 0.72 2.23
C ALA A 37 0.96 0.50 3.57
N VAL A 38 1.70 0.27 4.68
CA VAL A 38 1.12 -0.01 6.00
C VAL A 38 0.17 1.10 6.46
N PRO A 39 0.49 2.40 6.35
CA PRO A 39 -0.44 3.47 6.74
C PRO A 39 -1.80 3.40 6.04
N GLY A 40 -1.85 3.11 4.74
CA GLY A 40 -3.14 3.00 4.04
C GLY A 40 -3.90 1.73 4.39
N MET A 41 -3.21 0.62 4.69
CA MET A 41 -3.86 -0.58 5.22
C MET A 41 -4.46 -0.34 6.60
N VAL A 42 -3.73 0.33 7.48
CA VAL A 42 -4.22 0.71 8.82
C VAL A 42 -5.42 1.64 8.71
N LEU A 43 -5.34 2.66 7.84
CA LEU A 43 -6.44 3.57 7.59
C LEU A 43 -7.68 2.83 7.06
N TRP A 44 -7.50 1.91 6.11
CA TRP A 44 -8.59 1.09 5.60
C TRP A 44 -9.26 0.28 6.72
N VAL A 45 -8.48 -0.33 7.61
CA VAL A 45 -9.00 -1.09 8.76
C VAL A 45 -9.80 -0.19 9.71
N ILE A 46 -9.30 1.01 10.00
CA ILE A 46 -10.01 1.99 10.83
C ILE A 46 -11.35 2.36 10.19
N LEU A 47 -11.37 2.65 8.88
CA LEU A 47 -12.60 2.97 8.15
C LEU A 47 -13.60 1.80 8.18
N ALA A 48 -13.11 0.57 8.03
CA ALA A 48 -13.95 -0.63 8.12
C ALA A 48 -14.55 -0.82 9.52
N ILE A 49 -13.76 -0.60 10.59
CA ILE A 49 -14.24 -0.68 11.99
C ILE A 49 -15.29 0.40 12.27
N LEU A 50 -15.12 1.60 11.73
CA LEU A 50 -16.06 2.71 11.87
C LEU A 50 -17.36 2.53 11.05
N GLY A 51 -17.52 1.42 10.33
CA GLY A 51 -18.72 1.18 9.54
C GLY A 51 -18.76 1.98 8.23
N VAL A 52 -17.67 2.63 7.82
CA VAL A 52 -17.62 3.40 6.57
C VAL A 52 -17.52 2.42 5.40
N GLY A 53 -18.36 2.58 4.38
CA GLY A 53 -18.38 1.71 3.19
C GLY A 53 -19.18 0.42 3.36
N SER A 54 -19.26 -0.39 2.31
CA SER A 54 -20.03 -1.65 2.35
C SER A 54 -19.40 -2.68 3.30
N GLN A 55 -20.20 -3.41 4.06
CA GLN A 55 -19.74 -4.43 5.02
C GLN A 55 -20.01 -5.83 4.47
N SER A 56 -19.35 -6.18 3.37
CA SER A 56 -19.52 -7.48 2.69
C SER A 56 -18.22 -8.31 2.71
N LYS A 57 -18.26 -9.55 2.20
CA LYS A 57 -17.04 -10.34 1.92
C LYS A 57 -16.06 -9.61 0.98
N GLY A 58 -16.51 -8.59 0.24
CA GLY A 58 -15.69 -7.68 -0.56
C GLY A 58 -14.61 -6.94 0.23
N ASN A 59 -14.75 -6.81 1.55
CA ASN A 59 -13.76 -6.21 2.44
C ASN A 59 -12.36 -6.86 2.31
N ILE A 60 -12.30 -8.18 2.14
CA ILE A 60 -11.01 -8.88 1.96
C ILE A 60 -10.41 -8.55 0.58
N ILE A 61 -11.25 -8.44 -0.44
CA ILE A 61 -10.84 -8.15 -1.81
C ILE A 61 -10.31 -6.72 -1.92
N GLU A 62 -10.94 -5.75 -1.25
CA GLU A 62 -10.44 -4.36 -1.16
C GLU A 62 -9.01 -4.33 -0.60
N LEU A 63 -8.77 -5.05 0.49
CA LEU A 63 -7.45 -5.10 1.12
C LEU A 63 -6.41 -5.79 0.23
N LEU A 64 -6.80 -6.82 -0.50
CA LEU A 64 -5.95 -7.46 -1.51
C LEU A 64 -5.64 -6.51 -2.66
N TYR A 65 -6.62 -5.76 -3.19
CA TYR A 65 -6.38 -4.77 -4.22
C TYR A 65 -5.44 -3.66 -3.75
N LEU A 66 -5.60 -3.19 -2.51
CA LEU A 66 -4.69 -2.20 -1.93
C LEU A 66 -3.26 -2.75 -1.83
N SER A 67 -3.13 -4.01 -1.41
CA SER A 67 -1.85 -4.71 -1.24
C SER A 67 -1.13 -4.96 -2.57
N PHE A 68 -1.82 -5.55 -3.55
CA PHE A 68 -1.25 -5.79 -4.87
C PHE A 68 -1.05 -4.50 -5.65
N GLY A 69 -1.94 -3.52 -5.51
CA GLY A 69 -1.83 -2.19 -6.13
C GLY A 69 -0.67 -1.36 -5.57
N ALA A 70 -0.24 -1.62 -4.33
CA ALA A 70 0.97 -1.02 -3.79
C ALA A 70 2.20 -1.42 -4.62
N VAL A 71 2.39 -2.70 -4.95
CA VAL A 71 3.57 -3.18 -5.67
C VAL A 71 3.95 -2.35 -6.91
N PRO A 72 3.06 -2.13 -7.91
CA PRO A 72 3.41 -1.30 -9.07
C PRO A 72 3.67 0.17 -8.71
N ILE A 73 2.97 0.74 -7.74
CA ILE A 73 3.21 2.12 -7.27
C ILE A 73 4.64 2.24 -6.72
N TYR A 74 5.09 1.25 -5.94
CA TYR A 74 6.45 1.24 -5.42
C TYR A 74 7.49 1.11 -6.52
N TYR A 75 7.26 0.25 -7.51
CA TYR A 75 8.14 0.09 -8.67
C TYR A 75 8.24 1.39 -9.47
N LEU A 76 7.10 2.04 -9.74
CA LEU A 76 7.08 3.33 -10.43
C LEU A 76 7.87 4.39 -9.65
N LYS A 77 7.67 4.44 -8.33
CA LYS A 77 8.39 5.34 -7.43
C LYS A 77 9.91 5.11 -7.51
N VAL A 78 10.39 3.87 -7.46
CA VAL A 78 11.84 3.59 -7.45
C VAL A 78 12.47 3.72 -8.84
N LEU A 79 11.83 3.22 -9.89
CA LEU A 79 12.41 3.16 -11.23
C LEU A 79 12.36 4.50 -11.97
N PHE A 80 11.34 5.32 -11.70
CA PHE A 80 11.13 6.59 -12.37
C PHE A 80 11.34 7.79 -11.42
N VAL A 81 10.65 7.83 -10.28
CA VAL A 81 10.64 9.02 -9.43
C VAL A 81 11.98 9.20 -8.70
N ASP A 82 12.48 8.17 -8.02
CA ASP A 82 13.76 8.22 -7.30
C ASP A 82 14.95 8.45 -8.26
N LYS A 83 14.81 8.04 -9.53
CA LYS A 83 15.80 8.30 -10.59
C LYS A 83 15.87 9.79 -10.97
N VAL A 84 14.73 10.47 -11.04
CA VAL A 84 14.65 11.90 -11.42
C VAL A 84 14.86 12.81 -10.21
N ARG A 85 14.33 12.43 -9.05
CA ARG A 85 14.42 13.16 -7.80
C ARG A 85 14.92 12.22 -6.70
N PRO A 86 16.22 12.22 -6.38
CA PRO A 86 16.83 11.28 -5.43
C PRO A 86 16.52 11.58 -3.94
N ASP A 87 15.37 12.19 -3.65
CA ASP A 87 14.83 12.37 -2.31
C ASP A 87 13.88 11.22 -1.96
N THR A 88 14.48 10.06 -1.73
CA THR A 88 13.79 8.79 -1.49
C THR A 88 12.85 8.85 -0.28
N LYS A 89 13.14 9.70 0.72
CA LYS A 89 12.30 9.89 1.91
C LYS A 89 11.00 10.61 1.54
N MET A 90 11.10 11.76 0.89
CA MET A 90 9.92 12.53 0.47
C MET A 90 9.06 11.72 -0.52
N ASN A 91 9.70 11.04 -1.47
CA ASN A 91 8.99 10.19 -2.43
C ASN A 91 8.24 9.02 -1.75
N THR A 92 8.79 8.48 -0.66
CA THR A 92 8.11 7.44 0.14
C THR A 92 6.91 8.01 0.88
N ILE A 93 7.02 9.21 1.45
CA ILE A 93 5.90 9.92 2.11
C ILE A 93 4.77 10.15 1.10
N ILE A 94 5.11 10.66 -0.10
CA ILE A 94 4.14 10.87 -1.17
C ILE A 94 3.46 9.55 -1.57
N ALA A 95 4.23 8.47 -1.74
CA ALA A 95 3.68 7.16 -2.07
C ALA A 95 2.73 6.63 -0.97
N SER A 96 3.06 6.85 0.30
CA SER A 96 2.18 6.52 1.43
C SER A 96 0.88 7.32 1.41
N ILE A 97 0.95 8.62 1.11
CA ILE A 97 -0.25 9.48 0.96
C ILE A 97 -1.13 8.95 -0.18
N ILE A 98 -0.55 8.60 -1.33
CA ILE A 98 -1.28 8.02 -2.47
C ILE A 98 -2.00 6.73 -2.06
N ILE A 99 -1.33 5.85 -1.31
CA ILE A 99 -1.94 4.61 -0.82
C ILE A 99 -3.07 4.87 0.19
N CYS A 100 -2.94 5.88 1.06
CA CYS A 100 -4.03 6.29 1.96
C CYS A 100 -5.24 6.82 1.18
N ILE A 101 -5.02 7.63 0.14
CA ILE A 101 -6.10 8.12 -0.73
C ILE A 101 -6.77 6.93 -1.46
N ALA A 102 -5.98 6.01 -2.01
CA ALA A 102 -6.50 4.81 -2.65
C ALA A 102 -7.34 3.95 -1.69
N ALA A 103 -6.93 3.83 -0.41
CA ALA A 103 -7.71 3.14 0.62
C ALA A 103 -9.09 3.78 0.84
N ILE A 104 -9.14 5.11 0.93
CA ILE A 104 -10.41 5.85 1.08
C ILE A 104 -11.28 5.65 -0.16
N ILE A 105 -10.73 5.81 -1.35
CA ILE A 105 -11.48 5.64 -2.61
C ILE A 105 -12.03 4.23 -2.73
N LEU A 106 -11.22 3.20 -2.50
CA LEU A 106 -11.67 1.81 -2.53
C LEU A 106 -12.84 1.60 -1.58
N ARG A 107 -12.75 2.13 -0.35
CA ARG A 107 -13.81 1.98 0.66
C ARG A 107 -15.12 2.66 0.28
N LEU A 108 -15.07 3.80 -0.40
CA LEU A 108 -16.24 4.59 -0.75
C LEU A 108 -16.88 4.17 -2.08
N VAL A 109 -16.10 3.60 -3.00
CA VAL A 109 -16.54 3.36 -4.39
C VAL A 109 -16.81 1.89 -4.68
N MET A 110 -16.23 0.94 -3.91
CA MET A 110 -16.40 -0.47 -4.26
C MET A 110 -17.87 -0.91 -4.08
N PRO A 111 -18.50 -1.47 -5.15
CA PRO A 111 -19.87 -1.93 -5.07
C PRO A 111 -19.98 -3.14 -4.13
N VAL A 112 -21.14 -3.27 -3.48
CA VAL A 112 -21.46 -4.41 -2.64
C VAL A 112 -21.42 -5.67 -3.50
N LEU A 113 -20.53 -6.61 -3.19
CA LEU A 113 -20.54 -7.92 -3.83
C LEU A 113 -21.64 -8.78 -3.16
N PRO A 114 -22.60 -9.32 -3.94
CA PRO A 114 -23.59 -10.25 -3.40
C PRO A 114 -22.92 -11.53 -2.87
N GLU A 115 -23.55 -12.12 -1.85
CA GLU A 115 -22.96 -13.04 -0.86
C GLU A 115 -22.40 -14.38 -1.36
#